data_AF-A0A836VWT7-F1
#
_entry.id   AF-A0A836VWT7-F1
#
_cell.length_a   1.000
_cell.length_b   1.000
_cell.length_c   1.000
_cell.angle_alpha   90.00
_cell.angle_beta   90.00
_cell.angle_gamma   90.00
#
_symmetry.space_group_name_H-M   'P 1'
#
loop_
_entity.id
_entity.type
_entity.pdbx_description
1 polymer ?
#
loop_
_entity_poly.entity_id
_entity_poly.type
_entity_poly.pdbx_seq_one_letter_code
_entity_poly.pdbx_strand_id
1 'polypeptide(L)'
;MKKQSGFTLIELMIVVAIIGILAAIALPAYKDYTIRAKISECVTALSSCKTSISEYYASEGSLPSDINNAGCQTTASQYCSSITIPAAGQASINATTATGLAADCSLLLDPVNEANGAIPEWAGSTTCDTKYVPANFRG
;
A
#
# COMPACT_ATOMS: atom_id res chain seq x y z
N MET A 1 -59.77 10.86 -11.34
CA MET A 1 -58.44 11.46 -11.61
C MET A 1 -57.65 11.45 -10.30
N LYS A 2 -56.57 10.66 -10.19
CA LYS A 2 -55.69 10.72 -9.01
C LYS A 2 -54.87 12.00 -9.10
N LYS A 3 -54.95 12.87 -8.09
CA LYS A 3 -54.06 14.04 -7.99
C LYS A 3 -52.63 13.53 -7.86
N GLN A 4 -51.80 13.82 -8.86
CA GLN A 4 -50.37 13.58 -8.78
C GLN A 4 -49.78 14.65 -7.86
N SER A 5 -49.49 14.29 -6.62
CA SER A 5 -48.75 15.11 -5.68
C SER A 5 -47.27 15.08 -6.06
N GLY A 6 -46.78 16.18 -6.61
CA GLY A 6 -45.35 16.38 -6.88
C GLY A 6 -44.59 16.76 -5.61
N PHE A 7 -43.27 16.53 -5.62
CA PHE A 7 -42.35 17.00 -4.59
C PHE A 7 -42.28 18.54 -4.57
N THR A 8 -42.15 19.11 -3.38
CA THR A 8 -41.95 20.55 -3.19
C THR A 8 -40.48 20.93 -3.39
N LEU A 9 -40.22 22.16 -3.84
CA LEU A 9 -38.85 22.69 -3.95
C LEU A 9 -38.14 22.73 -2.58
N ILE A 10 -38.88 22.94 -1.48
CA ILE A 10 -38.30 22.98 -0.14
C ILE A 10 -37.83 21.59 0.31
N GLU A 11 -38.58 20.54 0.00
CA GLU A 11 -38.16 19.16 0.27
C GLU A 11 -36.88 18.82 -0.50
N LEU A 12 -36.81 19.20 -1.78
CA LEU A 12 -35.63 18.94 -2.59
C LEU A 12 -34.40 19.71 -2.08
N MET A 13 -34.57 20.96 -1.64
CA MET A 13 -33.49 21.76 -1.06
C MET A 13 -32.94 21.18 0.25
N ILE A 14 -33.82 20.66 1.13
CA ILE A 14 -33.38 20.02 2.38
C ILE A 14 -32.58 18.75 2.08
N VAL A 15 -33.04 17.93 1.11
CA VAL A 15 -32.32 16.72 0.70
C VAL A 15 -30.93 17.05 0.18
N VAL A 16 -30.80 18.08 -0.68
CA VAL A 16 -29.50 18.53 -1.19
C VAL A 16 -28.59 19.03 -0.06
N ALA A 17 -29.14 19.75 0.93
CA ALA A 17 -28.37 20.22 2.08
C ALA A 17 -27.80 19.05 2.92
N ILE A 18 -28.61 18.02 3.19
CA ILE A 18 -28.17 16.83 3.93
C ILE A 18 -27.10 16.06 3.15
N ILE A 19 -27.32 15.83 1.85
CA ILE A 19 -26.33 15.16 0.98
C ILE A 19 -25.02 15.97 0.94
N GLY A 20 -25.09 17.30 0.89
CA GLY A 20 -23.93 18.18 0.93
C GLY A 20 -23.08 17.99 2.19
N ILE A 21 -23.71 17.93 3.36
CA ILE A 21 -23.01 17.69 4.64
C ILE A 21 -22.37 16.29 4.66
N LEU A 22 -23.12 15.26 4.27
CA LEU A 22 -22.62 13.89 4.25
C LEU A 22 -21.45 13.74 3.27
N ALA A 23 -21.54 14.34 2.08
CA ALA A 23 -20.49 14.30 1.07
C ALA A 23 -19.20 14.98 1.54
N ALA A 24 -19.29 16.10 2.27
CA ALA A 24 -18.13 16.80 2.79
C ALA A 24 -17.30 15.95 3.77
N ILE A 25 -17.94 15.07 4.54
CA ILE A 25 -17.28 14.17 5.49
C ILE A 25 -16.87 12.86 4.80
N ALA A 26 -17.73 12.31 3.95
CA ALA A 26 -17.53 11.00 3.32
C ALA A 26 -16.44 11.02 2.24
N LEU A 27 -16.32 12.10 1.45
CA LEU A 27 -15.37 12.14 0.34
C LEU A 27 -13.90 12.10 0.79
N PRO A 28 -13.45 12.89 1.80
CA PRO A 28 -12.08 12.78 2.30
C PRO A 28 -11.77 11.40 2.88
N ALA A 29 -12.68 10.84 3.68
CA ALA A 29 -12.51 9.51 4.28
C ALA A 29 -12.44 8.41 3.22
N TYR A 30 -13.28 8.49 2.17
CA TYR A 30 -13.25 7.55 1.07
C TYR A 30 -11.94 7.63 0.27
N LYS A 31 -11.43 8.85 0.02
CA LYS A 31 -10.13 9.03 -0.63
C LYS A 31 -9.01 8.36 0.17
N ASP A 32 -8.93 8.63 1.47
CA ASP A 32 -7.93 8.03 2.35
C ASP A 32 -8.01 6.49 2.35
N TYR A 33 -9.23 5.94 2.36
CA TYR A 33 -9.46 4.50 2.25
C TYR A 33 -8.96 3.94 0.91
N THR A 34 -9.28 4.60 -0.21
CA THR A 34 -8.83 4.13 -1.54
C THR A 34 -7.31 4.20 -1.69
N ILE A 35 -6.64 5.21 -1.11
CA ILE A 35 -5.17 5.31 -1.12
C ILE A 35 -4.56 4.13 -0.34
N ARG A 36 -5.05 3.86 0.88
CA ARG A 36 -4.61 2.71 1.69
C ARG A 36 -4.80 1.38 0.96
N ALA A 37 -5.95 1.21 0.30
CA ALA A 37 -6.25 -0.01 -0.46
C ALA A 37 -5.26 -0.21 -1.60
N LYS A 38 -4.94 0.83 -2.37
CA LYS A 38 -3.95 0.74 -3.46
C LYS A 38 -2.53 0.51 -2.94
N ILE A 39 -2.14 1.11 -1.82
CA ILE A 39 -0.84 0.84 -1.18
C ILE A 39 -0.72 -0.61 -0.70
N SER A 40 -1.83 -1.22 -0.26
CA SER A 40 -1.82 -2.63 0.19
C SER A 40 -1.42 -3.61 -0.93
N GLU A 41 -1.62 -3.23 -2.19
CA GLU A 41 -1.12 -3.99 -3.34
C GLU A 41 0.41 -4.03 -3.34
N CYS A 42 1.07 -2.89 -3.12
CA CYS A 42 2.53 -2.79 -3.05
C CYS A 42 3.08 -3.61 -1.87
N VAL A 43 2.39 -3.57 -0.73
CA VAL A 43 2.74 -4.36 0.45
C VAL A 43 2.60 -5.86 0.18
N THR A 44 1.60 -6.28 -0.58
CA THR A 44 1.41 -7.68 -0.97
C THR A 44 2.54 -8.16 -1.88
N ALA A 45 2.94 -7.34 -2.86
CA ALA A 45 4.08 -7.62 -3.72
C ALA A 45 5.39 -7.75 -2.91
N LEU A 46 5.62 -6.85 -1.95
CA LEU A 46 6.75 -6.95 -1.03
C LEU A 46 6.72 -8.20 -0.16
N SER A 47 5.54 -8.60 0.32
CA SER A 47 5.40 -9.78 1.18
C SER A 47 5.74 -11.08 0.45
N SER A 48 5.38 -11.16 -0.83
CA SER A 48 5.83 -12.23 -1.74
C SER A 48 7.36 -12.26 -1.85
N CYS A 49 7.97 -11.11 -2.15
CA CYS A 49 9.43 -10.99 -2.26
C CYS A 49 10.17 -11.34 -0.96
N LYS A 50 9.64 -10.92 0.20
CA LYS A 50 10.15 -11.30 1.53
C LYS A 50 10.21 -12.82 1.70
N THR A 51 9.22 -13.54 1.18
CA THR A 51 9.19 -15.01 1.27
C THR A 51 10.31 -15.60 0.41
N SER A 52 10.46 -15.14 -0.83
CA SER A 52 11.54 -15.59 -1.73
C SER A 52 12.94 -15.30 -1.17
N ILE A 53 13.15 -14.13 -0.57
CA ILE A 53 14.43 -13.80 0.10
C ILE A 53 14.69 -14.71 1.30
N SER A 54 13.66 -15.02 2.08
CA SER A 54 13.79 -15.94 3.22
C SER A 54 14.13 -17.36 2.77
N GLU A 55 13.54 -17.83 1.67
CA GLU A 55 13.87 -19.12 1.06
C GLU A 55 15.30 -19.15 0.53
N TYR A 56 15.74 -18.09 -0.16
CA TYR A 56 17.11 -17.96 -0.65
C TYR A 56 18.13 -18.00 0.50
N TYR A 57 17.86 -17.27 1.59
CA TYR A 57 18.74 -17.28 2.76
C TYR A 57 18.81 -18.67 3.41
N ALA A 58 17.69 -19.41 3.45
CA ALA A 58 17.65 -20.77 3.97
C ALA A 58 18.41 -21.78 3.11
N SER A 59 18.46 -21.60 1.78
CA SER A 59 19.16 -22.52 0.86
C SER A 59 20.64 -22.19 0.69
N GLU A 60 20.97 -20.91 0.52
CA GLU A 60 22.33 -20.45 0.17
C GLU A 60 23.13 -19.98 1.40
N GLY A 61 22.49 -19.80 2.56
CA GLY A 61 23.13 -19.34 3.79
C GLY A 61 23.64 -17.88 3.73
N SER A 62 23.25 -17.13 2.70
CA SER A 62 23.61 -15.72 2.49
C SER A 62 22.43 -14.95 1.91
N LEU A 63 22.38 -13.64 2.15
CA LEU A 63 21.31 -12.80 1.61
C LEU A 63 21.54 -12.50 0.12
N PRO A 64 20.46 -12.41 -0.68
CA PRO A 64 20.58 -12.08 -2.09
C PRO A 64 21.02 -10.61 -2.23
N SER A 65 22.09 -10.37 -2.99
CA SER A 65 22.61 -9.01 -3.24
C SER A 65 21.88 -8.26 -4.34
N ASP A 66 21.09 -8.96 -5.15
CA ASP A 66 20.35 -8.37 -6.26
C ASP A 66 18.98 -9.04 -6.48
N ILE A 67 18.19 -8.43 -7.35
CA ILE A 67 16.82 -8.87 -7.68
C ILE A 67 16.76 -10.22 -8.40
N ASN A 68 17.81 -10.61 -9.13
CA ASN A 68 17.84 -11.86 -9.89
C ASN A 68 18.04 -13.05 -8.97
N ASN A 69 18.90 -12.90 -7.95
CA ASN A 69 19.11 -13.89 -6.91
C ASN A 69 17.94 -13.95 -5.93
N ALA A 70 17.30 -12.81 -5.64
CA ALA A 70 16.19 -12.76 -4.69
C ALA A 70 14.92 -13.50 -5.15
N GLY A 71 14.76 -13.77 -6.45
CA GLY A 71 13.61 -14.50 -6.99
C GLY A 71 12.28 -13.73 -6.93
N CYS A 72 12.33 -12.42 -6.70
CA CYS A 72 11.14 -11.58 -6.55
C CYS A 72 10.49 -11.24 -7.90
N GLN A 73 9.16 -11.10 -7.92
CA GLN A 73 8.44 -10.61 -9.10
C GLN A 73 8.81 -9.14 -9.38
N THR A 74 9.25 -8.84 -10.60
CA THR A 74 9.65 -7.48 -11.02
C THR A 74 8.60 -6.75 -11.83
N THR A 75 7.41 -7.33 -12.00
CA THR A 75 6.30 -6.70 -12.73
C THR A 75 5.77 -5.51 -11.95
N ALA A 76 5.89 -4.32 -12.54
CA ALA A 76 5.23 -3.12 -12.03
C ALA A 76 3.71 -3.22 -12.23
N SER A 77 2.94 -2.59 -11.35
CA SER A 77 1.50 -2.45 -11.49
C SER A 77 1.11 -1.00 -11.78
N GLN A 78 -0.18 -0.73 -11.88
CA GLN A 78 -0.67 0.64 -12.04
C GLN A 78 -0.29 1.55 -10.86
N TYR A 79 -0.19 0.99 -9.65
CA TYR A 79 -0.03 1.74 -8.41
C TYR A 79 1.34 1.57 -7.77
N CYS A 80 2.10 0.57 -8.19
CA CYS A 80 3.38 0.20 -7.60
C CYS A 80 4.45 0.05 -8.68
N SER A 81 5.65 0.56 -8.42
CA SER A 81 6.81 0.30 -9.27
C SER A 81 7.23 -1.17 -9.22
N SER A 82 8.21 -1.55 -10.05
CA SER A 82 8.92 -2.82 -9.87
C SER A 82 9.64 -2.87 -8.51
N ILE A 83 9.76 -4.06 -7.94
CA ILE A 83 10.56 -4.31 -6.74
C ILE A 83 12.05 -4.16 -7.06
N THR A 84 12.80 -3.64 -6.09
CA THR A 84 14.25 -3.47 -6.13
C THR A 84 14.90 -4.00 -4.86
N ILE A 85 16.17 -4.41 -4.97
CA ILE A 85 17.01 -4.83 -3.84
C ILE A 85 18.07 -3.74 -3.61
N PRO A 86 17.82 -2.75 -2.73
CA PRO A 86 18.74 -1.63 -2.55
C PRO A 86 20.02 -2.02 -1.78
N ALA A 87 19.93 -3.04 -0.94
CA ALA A 87 21.04 -3.67 -0.23
C ALA A 87 20.74 -5.17 -0.07
N ALA A 88 21.75 -5.96 0.32
CA ALA A 88 21.59 -7.41 0.45
C ALA A 88 20.39 -7.76 1.33
N GLY A 89 19.47 -8.56 0.79
CA GLY A 89 18.25 -9.01 1.47
C GLY A 89 17.15 -7.96 1.65
N GLN A 90 17.39 -6.68 1.36
CA GLN A 90 16.37 -5.65 1.45
C GLN A 90 15.43 -5.71 0.25
N ALA A 91 14.13 -5.57 0.49
CA ALA A 91 13.13 -5.45 -0.57
C ALA A 91 12.48 -4.07 -0.53
N SER A 92 12.56 -3.31 -1.63
CA SER A 92 11.97 -1.98 -1.74
C SER A 92 11.02 -1.88 -2.94
N ILE A 93 9.88 -1.22 -2.75
CA ILE A 93 8.92 -0.89 -3.80
C ILE A 93 8.42 0.54 -3.61
N ASN A 94 8.14 1.24 -4.70
CA ASN A 94 7.55 2.57 -4.64
C ASN A 94 6.06 2.51 -4.95
N ALA A 95 5.23 3.06 -4.06
CA ALA A 95 3.86 3.45 -4.36
C ALA A 95 3.89 4.76 -5.17
N THR A 96 3.22 4.78 -6.32
CA THR A 96 3.24 5.92 -7.23
C THR A 96 2.11 6.91 -6.92
N THR A 97 2.22 8.12 -7.44
CA THR A 97 1.15 9.15 -7.43
C THR A 97 -0.18 8.66 -8.03
N ALA A 98 -0.20 7.59 -8.84
CA ALA A 98 -1.44 6.97 -9.33
C ALA A 98 -2.33 6.39 -8.20
N THR A 99 -1.76 6.18 -7.02
CA THR A 99 -2.52 5.83 -5.81
C THR A 99 -3.44 6.95 -5.35
N GLY A 100 -3.11 8.21 -5.65
CA GLY A 100 -3.73 9.41 -5.08
C GLY A 100 -2.85 10.11 -4.02
N LEU A 101 -1.60 9.66 -3.85
CA LEU A 101 -0.58 10.34 -3.06
C LEU A 101 -0.14 11.66 -3.72
N ALA A 102 0.37 12.58 -2.90
CA ALA A 102 0.92 13.86 -3.37
C ALA A 102 2.26 13.72 -4.11
N ALA A 103 3.03 12.68 -3.76
CA ALA A 103 4.29 12.32 -4.39
C ALA A 103 4.48 10.80 -4.30
N ASP A 104 5.34 10.25 -5.16
CA ASP A 104 5.76 8.86 -5.05
C ASP A 104 6.44 8.63 -3.69
N CYS A 105 6.26 7.44 -3.11
CA CYS A 105 6.85 7.10 -1.83
C CYS A 105 7.25 5.64 -1.78
N SER A 106 8.26 5.32 -0.98
CA SER A 106 8.86 4.00 -0.85
C SER A 106 8.35 3.24 0.36
N LEU A 107 8.26 1.93 0.20
CA LEU A 107 8.09 0.93 1.26
C LEU A 107 9.29 0.01 1.19
N LEU A 108 9.96 -0.19 2.31
CA LEU A 108 11.16 -1.02 2.40
C LEU A 108 10.98 -2.07 3.51
N LEU A 109 11.37 -3.30 3.21
CA LEU A 109 11.49 -4.39 4.16
C LEU A 109 12.97 -4.76 4.30
N ASP A 110 13.46 -4.73 5.52
CA ASP A 110 14.84 -5.06 5.89
C ASP A 110 14.83 -6.33 6.75
N PRO A 111 15.59 -7.38 6.38
CA PRO A 111 15.74 -8.55 7.23
C PRO A 111 16.50 -8.17 8.50
N VAL A 112 16.05 -8.65 9.67
CA VAL A 112 16.75 -8.42 10.93
C VAL A 112 16.87 -9.73 11.72
N ASN A 113 17.88 -9.80 12.59
CA ASN A 113 18.15 -10.96 13.44
C ASN A 113 18.39 -12.27 12.66
N GLU A 114 19.06 -12.18 11.50
CA GLU A 114 19.48 -13.31 10.69
C GLU A 114 20.28 -14.35 11.51
N ALA A 115 19.76 -15.57 11.61
CA ALA A 115 20.40 -16.63 12.38
C ALA A 115 20.07 -18.01 11.82
N ASN A 116 21.06 -18.89 11.75
CA ASN A 116 20.90 -20.31 11.42
C ASN A 116 20.10 -20.56 10.12
N GLY A 117 20.30 -19.75 9.08
CA GLY A 117 19.57 -19.89 7.80
C GLY A 117 18.11 -19.44 7.88
N ALA A 118 17.71 -18.69 8.91
CA ALA A 118 16.38 -18.09 9.03
C ALA A 118 16.46 -16.58 9.23
N ILE A 119 15.43 -15.89 8.72
CA ILE A 119 15.18 -14.46 8.95
C ILE A 119 13.91 -14.35 9.81
N PRO A 120 14.05 -14.35 11.15
CA PRO A 120 12.90 -14.45 12.05
C PRO A 120 12.07 -13.17 12.09
N GLU A 121 12.68 -12.03 11.78
CA GLU A 121 12.06 -10.72 11.89
C GLU A 121 12.41 -9.85 10.69
N TRP A 122 11.49 -8.96 10.33
CA TRP A 122 11.64 -8.02 9.23
C TRP A 122 11.22 -6.64 9.70
N ALA A 123 12.12 -5.68 9.62
CA ALA A 123 11.84 -4.28 9.91
C ALA A 123 11.28 -3.60 8.65
N GLY A 124 10.10 -3.01 8.76
CA GLY A 124 9.51 -2.24 7.67
C GLY A 124 9.68 -0.75 7.89
N SER A 125 10.19 -0.03 6.89
CA SER A 125 10.29 1.43 6.90
C SER A 125 9.61 2.03 5.68
N THR A 126 9.22 3.30 5.75
CA THR A 126 8.55 3.98 4.64
C THR A 126 8.88 5.46 4.58
N THR A 127 8.81 6.01 3.36
CA THR A 127 8.76 7.47 3.13
C THR A 127 7.33 7.95 2.87
N CYS A 128 6.35 7.04 2.81
CA CYS A 128 4.94 7.38 2.68
C CYS A 128 4.41 8.01 3.96
N ASP A 129 3.36 8.82 3.85
CA ASP A 129 2.63 9.28 5.04
C ASP A 129 2.14 8.06 5.84
N THR A 130 2.51 8.00 7.12
CA THR A 130 2.16 6.92 8.05
C THR A 130 0.66 6.66 8.13
N LYS A 131 -0.17 7.65 7.79
CA LYS A 131 -1.61 7.50 7.72
C LYS A 131 -2.07 6.62 6.55
N TYR A 132 -1.26 6.31 5.56
CA TYR A 132 -1.68 5.46 4.44
C TYR A 132 -1.06 4.07 4.45
N VAL A 133 -0.03 3.85 5.26
CA VAL A 133 0.66 2.55 5.33
C VAL A 133 0.19 1.69 6.50
N PRO A 134 0.32 0.36 6.41
CA PRO A 134 0.12 -0.55 7.53
C PRO A 134 1.10 -0.29 8.68
N ALA A 135 0.77 -0.78 9.88
CA ALA A 135 1.54 -0.53 11.09
C ALA A 135 2.99 -1.06 11.02
N ASN A 136 3.23 -2.14 10.29
CA ASN A 136 4.56 -2.75 10.18
C ASN A 136 5.58 -1.93 9.38
N PHE A 137 5.16 -0.83 8.74
CA PHE A 137 6.04 0.10 8.02
C PHE A 137 6.23 1.45 8.72
N ARG A 138 5.69 1.60 9.95
CA ARG A 138 5.70 2.89 10.68
C ARG A 138 6.87 3.01 11.69
N GLY A 139 7.85 2.10 11.62
CA GLY A 139 8.99 2.00 12.54
C GLY A 139 10.30 2.34 11.88
#